data_AF-A0A9C6TWH9-F1
#
_entry.id   AF-A0A9C6TWH9-F1
#
_cell.length_a   1.000
_cell.length_b   1.000
_cell.length_c   1.000
_cell.angle_alpha   90.00
_cell.angle_beta   90.00
_cell.angle_gamma   90.00
#
_symmetry.space_group_name_H-M   'P 1'
#
loop_
_entity.id
_entity.type
_entity.pdbx_description
1 polymer ?
#
loop_
_entity_poly.entity_id
_entity_poly.type
_entity_poly.pdbx_seq_one_letter_code
_entity_poly.pdbx_strand_id
1 'polypeptide(L)'
;MAKHGAASSSQFKYDVFLSFRGDVGTRYTFTSHLYRALEKTKRINVFRDEPRLRLGEEIGATLREAIEKSRMSIVVLCQNYASSSWCLDELVHIMKCSDNGRKRPVLPVFYHVPPTEVRYQKNQYEAAMRKHEERYSNKVNTWRSALFAVCELSGKHCTEKG
;
A
#
# COMPACT_ATOMS: atom_id res chain seq x y z
N MET A 1 -34.23 -4.60 35.51
CA MET A 1 -33.77 -3.78 34.36
C MET A 1 -32.26 -3.65 34.44
N ALA A 2 -31.52 -4.24 33.49
CA ALA A 2 -30.09 -3.98 33.33
C ALA A 2 -29.80 -3.86 31.82
N LYS A 3 -29.68 -2.62 31.34
CA LYS A 3 -29.15 -2.32 30.01
C LYS A 3 -27.64 -2.51 30.08
N HIS A 4 -27.14 -3.65 29.60
CA HIS A 4 -25.74 -3.72 29.20
C HIS A 4 -25.66 -3.14 27.78
N GLY A 5 -25.26 -1.87 27.71
CA GLY A 5 -24.86 -1.26 26.45
C GLY A 5 -23.69 -2.07 25.89
N ALA A 6 -23.90 -2.72 24.75
CA ALA A 6 -22.81 -3.33 24.00
C ALA A 6 -21.89 -2.19 23.55
N ALA A 7 -20.74 -2.06 24.21
CA ALA A 7 -19.63 -1.31 23.65
C ALA A 7 -19.24 -2.04 22.35
N SER A 8 -19.64 -1.49 21.21
CA SER A 8 -19.11 -1.91 19.92
C SER A 8 -17.62 -1.59 19.95
N SER A 9 -16.79 -2.58 20.29
CA SER A 9 -15.36 -2.46 20.08
C SER A 9 -15.17 -2.35 18.56
N SER A 10 -14.77 -1.16 18.10
CA SER A 10 -14.47 -0.95 16.69
C SER A 10 -13.44 -2.00 16.27
N GLN A 11 -13.81 -2.91 15.35
CA GLN A 11 -12.91 -3.92 14.80
C GLN A 11 -11.67 -3.29 14.15
N PHE A 12 -11.78 -2.02 13.74
CA PHE A 12 -10.74 -1.23 13.10
C PHE A 12 -10.08 -0.26 14.09
N LYS A 13 -8.74 -0.20 14.03
CA LYS A 13 -7.89 0.73 14.78
C LYS A 13 -7.56 1.98 13.98
N TYR A 14 -7.48 1.86 12.65
CA TYR A 14 -7.14 2.94 11.73
C TYR A 14 -8.23 3.12 10.67
N ASP A 15 -8.41 4.34 10.19
CA ASP A 15 -9.27 4.60 9.04
C ASP A 15 -8.53 4.28 7.74
N VAL A 16 -7.26 4.64 7.65
CA VAL A 16 -6.45 4.47 6.44
C VAL A 16 -5.12 3.80 6.75
N PHE A 17 -4.79 2.76 6.00
CA PHE A 17 -3.42 2.27 5.83
C PHE A 17 -2.77 2.95 4.62
N LEU A 18 -1.65 3.63 4.81
CA LEU A 18 -0.91 4.30 3.73
C LEU A 18 0.36 3.53 3.38
N SER A 19 0.33 2.80 2.26
CA SER A 19 1.48 2.09 1.69
C SER A 19 2.16 2.95 0.64
N PHE A 20 3.49 3.02 0.69
CA PHE A 20 4.30 3.74 -0.27
C PHE A 20 5.74 3.26 -0.25
N ARG A 21 6.48 3.54 -1.32
CA ARG A 21 7.93 3.35 -1.29
C ARG A 21 8.58 4.51 -0.54
N GLY A 22 9.23 4.20 0.58
CA GLY A 22 9.89 5.20 1.42
C GLY A 22 11.18 5.78 0.86
N ASP A 23 11.36 5.91 -0.46
CA ASP A 23 12.59 6.49 -1.02
C ASP A 23 12.70 8.01 -0.81
N VAL A 24 13.88 8.60 -1.08
CA VAL A 24 14.09 10.06 -0.87
C VAL A 24 13.09 10.87 -1.72
N GLY A 25 12.81 10.41 -2.94
CA GLY A 25 11.95 11.11 -3.90
C GLY A 25 10.47 11.12 -3.57
N THR A 26 9.95 10.12 -2.84
CA THR A 26 8.51 9.96 -2.56
C THR A 26 8.17 10.23 -1.08
N ARG A 27 9.09 9.91 -0.15
CA ARG A 27 8.85 10.01 1.31
C ARG A 27 8.69 11.45 1.79
N TYR A 28 9.54 12.36 1.31
CA TYR A 28 9.62 13.75 1.79
C TYR A 28 8.81 14.74 0.94
N THR A 29 8.23 14.27 -0.15
CA THR A 29 7.45 15.07 -1.10
C THR A 29 5.97 14.69 -0.98
N PHE A 30 5.40 14.06 -2.00
CA PHE A 30 4.00 13.71 -2.15
C PHE A 30 3.43 12.97 -0.93
N THR A 31 4.06 11.88 -0.48
CA THR A 31 3.51 11.10 0.64
C THR A 31 3.51 11.89 1.95
N SER A 32 4.52 12.73 2.19
CA SER A 32 4.56 13.60 3.37
C SER A 32 3.38 14.59 3.35
N HIS A 33 3.16 15.23 2.19
CA HIS A 33 2.04 16.16 2.01
C HIS A 33 0.69 15.46 2.13
N LEU A 34 0.52 14.29 1.50
CA LEU A 34 -0.69 13.47 1.60
C LEU A 34 -0.98 13.07 3.06
N TYR A 35 0.02 12.53 3.76
CA TYR A 35 -0.13 12.16 5.16
C TYR A 35 -0.54 13.36 6.02
N ARG A 36 0.16 14.49 5.87
CA ARG A 36 -0.14 15.71 6.63
C ARG A 36 -1.51 16.30 6.28
N ALA A 37 -1.96 16.19 5.04
CA ALA A 37 -3.30 16.62 4.62
C ALA A 37 -4.39 15.75 5.27
N LEU A 38 -4.20 14.44 5.31
CA LEU A 38 -5.12 13.51 5.98
C LEU A 38 -5.15 13.75 7.50
N GLU A 39 -3.99 13.89 8.13
CA GLU A 39 -3.86 14.13 9.57
C GLU A 39 -4.51 15.46 10.00
N LYS A 40 -4.34 16.53 9.21
CA LYS A 40 -4.94 17.85 9.48
C LYS A 40 -6.47 17.83 9.58
N THR A 41 -7.14 16.84 8.99
CA THR A 41 -8.59 16.71 9.12
C THR A 41 -9.03 16.44 10.56
N LYS A 42 -8.12 15.95 11.43
CA LYS A 42 -8.38 15.47 12.81
C LYS A 42 -9.49 14.41 12.93
N ARG A 43 -9.97 13.87 11.81
CA ARG A 43 -11.08 12.92 11.72
C ARG A 43 -10.68 11.60 11.07
N ILE A 44 -9.46 11.52 10.53
CA ILE A 44 -8.94 10.34 9.83
C ILE A 44 -7.70 9.88 10.58
N ASN A 45 -7.78 8.71 11.21
CA ASN A 45 -6.63 8.06 11.82
C ASN A 45 -5.85 7.27 10.76
N VAL A 46 -4.64 7.73 10.43
CA VAL A 46 -3.80 7.14 9.37
C VAL A 46 -2.64 6.37 9.96
N PHE A 47 -2.54 5.09 9.63
CA PHE A 47 -1.29 4.34 9.80
C PHE A 47 -0.39 4.59 8.58
N ARG A 48 0.75 5.23 8.80
CA ARG A 48 1.76 5.48 7.76
C ARG A 48 2.79 4.37 7.81
N ASP A 49 2.91 3.59 6.74
CA ASP A 49 3.99 2.61 6.66
C ASP A 49 5.35 3.31 6.50
N GLU A 50 6.40 2.81 7.14
CA GLU A 50 7.74 3.39 7.04
C GLU A 50 8.78 2.34 6.62
N PRO A 51 8.86 1.97 5.33
CA PRO A 51 9.67 0.83 4.88
C PRO A 51 11.17 0.99 5.15
N ARG A 52 11.68 2.22 5.30
CA ARG A 52 13.11 2.48 5.55
C ARG A 52 13.53 2.32 7.02
N LEU A 53 12.60 2.34 7.96
CA LEU A 53 12.93 2.19 9.39
C LEU A 53 12.89 0.74 9.85
N ARG A 54 12.58 -0.20 8.95
CA ARG A 54 12.36 -1.61 9.28
C ARG A 54 13.55 -2.44 8.80
N LEU A 55 14.25 -3.02 9.77
CA LEU A 55 15.29 -4.02 9.55
C LEU A 55 14.59 -5.38 9.36
N GLY A 56 14.66 -5.95 8.15
CA GLY A 56 14.14 -7.29 7.84
C GLY A 56 13.47 -7.40 6.47
N GLU A 57 13.36 -8.63 5.95
CA GLU A 57 12.80 -8.92 4.62
C GLU A 57 11.32 -9.33 4.62
N GLU A 58 10.73 -9.55 5.80
CA GLU A 58 9.35 -10.00 5.95
C GLU A 58 8.46 -8.98 6.65
N ILE A 59 7.25 -8.76 6.12
CA ILE A 59 6.20 -7.95 6.77
C ILE A 59 6.08 -8.36 8.24
N GLY A 60 6.51 -7.47 9.15
CA GLY A 60 6.41 -7.69 10.59
C GLY A 60 4.97 -7.83 11.07
N ALA A 61 4.75 -8.55 12.17
CA ALA A 61 3.41 -8.82 12.72
C ALA A 61 2.58 -7.54 12.93
N THR A 62 3.21 -6.48 13.44
CA THR A 62 2.57 -5.17 13.65
C THR A 62 2.05 -4.54 12.36
N LEU A 63 2.72 -4.77 11.24
CA LEU A 63 2.32 -4.23 9.94
C LEU A 63 1.12 -4.99 9.35
N ARG A 64 1.13 -6.32 9.45
CA ARG A 64 -0.04 -7.14 9.07
C ARG A 64 -1.26 -6.73 9.88
N GLU A 65 -1.09 -6.61 11.19
CA GLU A 65 -2.16 -6.16 12.07
C GLU A 65 -2.65 -4.76 11.67
N ALA A 66 -1.76 -3.82 11.34
CA ALA A 66 -2.16 -2.49 10.89
C ALA A 66 -3.01 -2.55 9.62
N ILE A 67 -2.66 -3.39 8.64
CA ILE A 67 -3.44 -3.59 7.40
C ILE A 67 -4.80 -4.22 7.70
N GLU A 68 -4.84 -5.25 8.55
CA GLU A 68 -6.08 -5.94 8.95
C GLU A 68 -7.01 -5.04 9.77
N LYS A 69 -6.44 -4.17 10.61
CA LYS A 69 -7.15 -3.20 11.47
C LYS A 69 -7.40 -1.86 10.80
N SER A 70 -7.18 -1.75 9.48
CA SER A 70 -7.50 -0.54 8.71
C SER A 70 -8.79 -0.68 7.91
N ARG A 71 -9.61 0.37 7.88
CA ARG A 71 -10.89 0.38 7.13
C ARG A 71 -10.69 0.41 5.62
N MET A 72 -9.67 1.12 5.15
CA MET A 72 -9.26 1.15 3.76
C MET A 72 -7.74 1.26 3.61
N SER A 73 -7.24 1.12 2.39
CA SER A 73 -5.82 1.33 2.08
C SER A 73 -5.64 2.34 0.94
N ILE A 74 -4.61 3.17 1.04
CA ILE A 74 -4.10 4.00 -0.06
C ILE A 74 -2.73 3.42 -0.43
N VAL A 75 -2.55 3.09 -1.70
CA VAL A 75 -1.29 2.54 -2.21
C VAL A 75 -0.68 3.53 -3.19
N VAL A 76 0.42 4.19 -2.78
CA VAL A 76 1.16 5.13 -3.62
C VAL A 76 2.18 4.34 -4.45
N LEU A 77 1.79 4.03 -5.68
CA LEU A 77 2.58 3.33 -6.68
C LEU A 77 3.46 4.36 -7.40
N CYS A 78 4.76 4.36 -7.13
CA CYS A 78 5.76 5.19 -7.80
C CYS A 78 6.72 4.33 -8.64
N GLN A 79 7.53 4.97 -9.47
CA GLN A 79 8.38 4.28 -10.46
C GLN A 79 9.24 3.14 -9.88
N ASN A 80 9.75 3.31 -8.65
CA ASN A 80 10.58 2.33 -7.97
C ASN A 80 9.86 1.53 -6.87
N TYR A 81 8.53 1.54 -6.81
CA TYR A 81 7.76 0.78 -5.82
C TYR A 81 8.13 -0.70 -5.83
N ALA A 82 8.16 -1.31 -7.03
CA ALA A 82 8.48 -2.72 -7.22
C ALA A 82 9.94 -3.09 -6.89
N SER A 83 10.85 -2.12 -6.73
CA SER A 83 12.23 -2.40 -6.32
C SER A 83 12.32 -2.98 -4.90
N SER A 84 11.28 -2.80 -4.08
CA SER A 84 11.22 -3.28 -2.70
C SER A 84 10.32 -4.50 -2.61
N SER A 85 10.90 -5.66 -2.31
CA SER A 85 10.15 -6.90 -2.01
C SER A 85 9.15 -6.68 -0.88
N TRP A 86 9.51 -5.85 0.11
CA TRP A 86 8.61 -5.43 1.19
C TRP A 86 7.34 -4.74 0.68
N CYS A 87 7.47 -3.70 -0.15
CA CYS A 87 6.31 -3.00 -0.72
C CYS A 87 5.43 -3.95 -1.57
N LEU A 88 6.04 -4.95 -2.22
CA LEU A 88 5.31 -5.96 -2.99
C LEU A 88 4.56 -6.95 -2.09
N ASP A 89 5.18 -7.41 -1.00
CA ASP A 89 4.52 -8.24 -0.01
C ASP A 89 3.35 -7.49 0.65
N GLU A 90 3.56 -6.23 1.01
CA GLU A 90 2.51 -5.37 1.53
C GLU A 90 1.31 -5.30 0.60
N LEU A 91 1.58 -5.07 -0.69
CA LEU A 91 0.53 -5.01 -1.70
C LEU A 91 -0.24 -6.34 -1.77
N VAL A 92 0.45 -7.48 -1.77
CA VAL A 92 -0.20 -8.80 -1.72
C VAL A 92 -1.11 -8.93 -0.49
N HIS A 93 -0.62 -8.53 0.68
CA HIS A 93 -1.38 -8.63 1.91
C HIS A 93 -2.59 -7.68 1.92
N ILE A 94 -2.43 -6.43 1.46
CA ILE A 94 -3.51 -5.46 1.27
C ILE A 94 -4.58 -6.03 0.34
N MET A 95 -4.19 -6.53 -0.83
CA MET A 95 -5.13 -7.06 -1.82
C MET A 95 -5.89 -8.27 -1.28
N LYS A 96 -5.22 -9.19 -0.57
CA LYS A 96 -5.87 -10.32 0.13
C LYS A 96 -6.86 -9.84 1.19
N CYS A 97 -6.44 -8.90 2.04
CA CYS A 97 -7.25 -8.31 3.09
C CYS A 97 -8.49 -7.59 2.56
N SER A 98 -8.34 -6.88 1.44
CA SER A 98 -9.40 -6.11 0.80
C SER A 98 -10.41 -6.95 0.01
N ASP A 99 -10.11 -8.23 -0.21
CA ASP A 99 -10.80 -9.08 -1.20
C ASP A 99 -10.82 -8.41 -2.58
N ASN A 100 -9.63 -8.02 -3.05
CA ASN A 100 -9.44 -7.25 -4.29
C ASN A 100 -10.35 -6.01 -4.38
N GLY A 101 -10.42 -5.25 -3.28
CA GLY A 101 -11.25 -4.05 -3.17
C GLY A 101 -12.74 -4.29 -2.91
N ARG A 102 -13.23 -5.54 -2.87
CA ARG A 102 -14.66 -5.85 -2.70
C ARG A 102 -15.16 -5.70 -1.27
N LYS A 103 -14.33 -6.01 -0.27
CA LYS A 103 -14.70 -5.94 1.16
C LYS A 103 -14.16 -4.71 1.87
N ARG A 104 -12.95 -4.27 1.51
CA ARG A 104 -12.37 -3.02 2.01
C ARG A 104 -11.84 -2.21 0.85
N PRO A 105 -12.15 -0.91 0.74
CA PRO A 105 -11.66 -0.10 -0.37
C PRO A 105 -10.14 -0.03 -0.42
N VAL A 106 -9.60 -0.05 -1.65
CA VAL A 106 -8.20 0.24 -1.93
C VAL A 106 -8.15 1.33 -2.98
N LEU A 107 -7.46 2.43 -2.66
CA LEU A 107 -7.24 3.54 -3.58
C LEU A 107 -5.80 3.48 -4.10
N PRO A 108 -5.57 3.01 -5.33
CA PRO A 108 -4.27 3.17 -5.99
C PRO A 108 -4.06 4.62 -6.40
N VAL A 109 -2.89 5.15 -6.02
CA VAL A 109 -2.38 6.45 -6.47
C VAL A 109 -1.13 6.19 -7.29
N PHE A 110 -1.20 6.44 -8.59
CA PHE A 110 -0.08 6.31 -9.51
C PHE A 110 0.70 7.63 -9.51
N TYR A 111 1.85 7.65 -8.85
CA TYR A 111 2.68 8.84 -8.66
C TYR A 111 3.86 8.85 -9.63
N HIS A 112 3.83 9.73 -10.63
CA HIS A 112 4.81 9.82 -11.72
C HIS A 112 5.13 8.47 -12.39
N VAL A 113 4.12 7.60 -12.51
CA VAL A 113 4.22 6.35 -13.24
C VAL A 113 2.91 6.08 -13.98
N PRO A 114 2.94 5.73 -15.27
CA PRO A 114 1.74 5.35 -15.99
C PRO A 114 1.11 4.09 -15.38
N PRO A 115 -0.22 4.05 -15.16
CA PRO A 115 -0.89 2.85 -14.67
C PRO A 115 -0.62 1.60 -15.53
N THR A 116 -0.44 1.77 -16.83
CA THR A 116 -0.11 0.68 -17.77
C THR A 116 1.28 0.08 -17.53
N GLU A 117 2.25 0.87 -17.10
CA GLU A 117 3.57 0.36 -16.72
C GLU A 117 3.49 -0.49 -15.46
N VAL A 118 2.65 -0.09 -14.50
CA VAL A 118 2.41 -0.88 -13.28
C VAL A 118 1.63 -2.16 -13.59
N ARG A 119 0.53 -2.05 -14.35
CA ARG A 119 -0.38 -3.18 -14.68
C ARG A 119 0.32 -4.31 -15.41
N TYR A 120 1.20 -3.97 -16.35
CA TYR A 120 1.92 -4.94 -17.18
C TYR A 120 3.40 -5.08 -16.79
N GLN A 121 3.81 -4.48 -15.67
CA GLN A 121 5.17 -4.48 -15.13
C GLN A 121 6.24 -4.20 -16.20
N LYS A 122 6.12 -3.06 -16.89
CA LYS A 122 7.07 -2.60 -17.93
C LYS A 122 8.18 -1.74 -17.32
N ASN A 123 9.24 -1.49 -18.11
CA ASN A 123 10.32 -0.56 -17.76
C ASN A 123 10.95 -0.88 -16.38
N GLN A 124 10.91 0.05 -15.43
CA GLN A 124 11.50 -0.13 -14.10
C GLN A 124 10.84 -1.27 -13.31
N TYR A 125 9.55 -1.52 -13.53
CA TYR A 125 8.86 -2.65 -12.90
C TYR A 125 9.35 -3.98 -13.46
N GLU A 126 9.61 -4.06 -14.77
CA GLU A 126 10.15 -5.25 -15.42
C GLU A 126 11.54 -5.59 -14.86
N ALA A 127 12.42 -4.58 -14.83
CA ALA A 127 13.77 -4.73 -14.29
C ALA A 127 13.75 -5.16 -12.81
N ALA A 128 12.83 -4.62 -12.03
CA ALA A 128 12.65 -5.01 -10.63
C ALA A 128 12.16 -6.46 -10.49
N MET A 129 11.18 -6.90 -11.29
CA MET A 129 10.69 -8.28 -11.26
C MET A 129 11.79 -9.27 -11.65
N ARG A 130 12.56 -8.99 -12.71
CA ARG A 130 13.68 -9.85 -13.11
C ARG A 130 14.73 -10.01 -12.00
N LYS A 131 15.09 -8.91 -11.34
CA LYS A 131 16.02 -8.94 -10.20
C LYS A 131 15.47 -9.78 -9.04
N HIS A 132 14.17 -9.70 -8.81
CA HIS A 132 13.51 -10.49 -7.78
C HIS A 132 13.41 -11.97 -8.11
N GLU A 133 13.30 -12.36 -9.38
CA GLU A 133 13.26 -13.77 -9.80
C GLU A 133 14.52 -14.53 -9.36
N GLU A 134 15.68 -13.86 -9.30
CA GLU A 134 16.94 -14.45 -8.83
C GLU A 134 16.91 -14.86 -7.35
N ARG A 135 16.11 -14.15 -6.53
CA ARG A 135 16.12 -14.31 -5.05
C ARG A 135 14.82 -14.85 -4.47
N TYR A 136 13.70 -14.60 -5.15
CA TYR A 136 12.34 -14.85 -4.66
C TYR A 136 11.46 -15.45 -5.75
N SER A 137 12.00 -16.38 -6.55
CA SER A 137 11.35 -17.00 -7.71
C SER A 137 9.92 -17.50 -7.43
N ASN A 138 9.65 -18.00 -6.23
CA ASN A 138 8.33 -18.48 -5.81
C ASN A 138 7.30 -17.38 -5.52
N LYS A 139 7.72 -16.11 -5.34
CA LYS A 139 6.84 -14.98 -4.96
C LYS A 139 6.50 -14.05 -6.12
N VAL A 140 7.35 -14.00 -7.15
CA VAL A 140 7.22 -13.03 -8.26
C VAL A 140 5.87 -13.12 -8.96
N ASN A 141 5.34 -14.31 -9.21
CA ASN A 141 4.03 -14.48 -9.83
C ASN A 141 2.88 -13.93 -8.96
N THR A 142 3.00 -14.06 -7.63
CA THR A 142 2.05 -13.47 -6.68
C THR A 142 2.14 -11.94 -6.69
N TRP A 143 3.35 -11.39 -6.75
CA TRP A 143 3.57 -9.95 -6.85
C TRP A 143 3.02 -9.36 -8.16
N ARG A 144 3.27 -10.02 -9.29
CA ARG A 144 2.71 -9.64 -10.60
C ARG A 144 1.18 -9.65 -10.57
N SER A 145 0.58 -10.70 -10.02
CA SER A 145 -0.88 -10.80 -9.87
C SER A 145 -1.46 -9.68 -9.00
N ALA A 146 -0.79 -9.31 -7.90
CA ALA A 146 -1.25 -8.23 -7.03
C ALA A 146 -1.12 -6.84 -7.69
N LEU A 147 -0.02 -6.60 -8.43
CA LEU A 147 0.15 -5.38 -9.23
C LEU A 147 -0.87 -5.26 -10.35
N PHE A 148 -1.19 -6.37 -11.01
CA PHE A 148 -2.27 -6.40 -12.00
C PHE A 148 -3.61 -6.07 -11.34
N ALA A 149 -3.98 -6.80 -10.28
CA ALA A 149 -5.27 -6.66 -9.61
C ALA A 149 -5.50 -5.26 -9.02
N VAL A 150 -4.47 -4.63 -8.44
CA VAL A 150 -4.62 -3.26 -7.90
C VAL A 150 -4.84 -2.24 -9.03
N CYS A 151 -4.31 -2.50 -10.24
CA CYS A 151 -4.54 -1.65 -11.41
C CYS A 151 -5.92 -1.84 -12.06
N GLU A 152 -6.68 -2.86 -11.65
CA GLU A 152 -8.08 -3.03 -12.04
C GLU A 152 -9.03 -2.19 -11.19
N LEU A 153 -8.53 -1.61 -10.09
CA LEU A 153 -9.29 -0.70 -9.24
C LEU A 153 -9.25 0.73 -9.78
N SER A 154 -10.30 1.49 -9.49
CA SER A 154 -10.33 2.93 -9.81
C SER A 154 -9.32 3.68 -8.95
N GLY A 155 -8.42 4.43 -9.61
CA GLY A 155 -7.32 5.14 -8.96
C GLY A 155 -7.21 6.61 -9.34
N LYS A 156 -6.16 7.26 -8.82
CA LYS A 156 -5.75 8.61 -9.22
C LYS A 156 -4.36 8.58 -9.83
N HIS A 157 -4.18 9.25 -10.96
CA HIS A 157 -2.87 9.43 -11.58
C HIS A 157 -2.38 10.85 -11.27
N CYS A 158 -1.26 10.95 -10.57
CA CYS A 158 -0.65 12.20 -10.15
C CYS A 158 0.65 12.40 -10.94
N THR A 159 0.64 13.37 -11.85
CA THR A 159 1.78 13.74 -12.71
C THR A 159 2.44 15.04 -12.30
N GLU A 160 1.85 15.78 -11.35
CA GLU A 160 2.38 17.03 -10.83
C GLU A 160 3.52 16.78 -9.84
N LYS A 161 4.60 17.57 -9.98
CA LYS A 161 5.67 17.62 -8.99
C LYS A 161 5.15 18.48 -7.83
N GLY A 162 4.82 17.84 -6.71
CA GLY A 162 4.41 18.52 -5.48
C GLY A 162 5.51 19.41 -4.91
#